data_AF-A0A540V6A6-F1
#
_entry.id   AF-A0A540V6A6-F1
#
_cell.length_a   1.000
_cell.length_b   1.000
_cell.length_c   1.000
_cell.angle_alpha   90.00
_cell.angle_beta   90.00
_cell.angle_gamma   90.00
#
_symmetry.space_group_name_H-M   'P 1'
#
loop_
_entity.id
_entity.type
_entity.pdbx_description
1 polymer ?
#
loop_
_entity_poly.entity_id
_entity_poly.type
_entity_poly.pdbx_seq_one_letter_code
_entity_poly.pdbx_strand_id
1 'polypeptide(L)' 'MKKPVHERLAEKNNGLTKAQEVLYKKDFKQAKETAKNIENGK' A
#
# COMPACT_ATOMS: atom_id res chain seq x y z
N MET A 1 17.35 -8.11 1.11
CA MET A 1 16.89 -6.86 0.46
C MET A 1 15.90 -6.16 1.37
N LYS A 2 16.00 -4.83 1.54
CA LYS A 2 14.99 -4.08 2.30
C LYS A 2 13.76 -3.87 1.40
N LYS A 3 12.56 -3.99 1.96
CA LYS A 3 11.31 -3.66 1.25
C LYS A 3 11.36 -2.23 0.72
N PRO A 4 10.81 -1.95 -0.48
CA PRO A 4 10.62 -0.58 -0.97
C PRO A 4 9.90 0.30 0.06
N VAL A 5 10.15 1.62 0.00
CA VAL A 5 9.55 2.58 0.95
C VAL A 5 8.02 2.50 0.93
N HIS A 6 7.42 2.43 -0.25
CA HIS A 6 5.97 2.36 -0.41
C HIS A 6 5.36 1.09 0.21
N GLU A 7 6.07 -0.05 0.18
CA GLU A 7 5.59 -1.26 0.85
C GLU A 7 5.71 -1.16 2.37
N ARG A 8 6.78 -0.55 2.87
CA ARG A 8 6.97 -0.31 4.31
C ARG A 8 5.93 0.64 4.88
N LEU A 9 5.52 1.65 4.11
CA LEU A 9 4.44 2.56 4.49
C LEU A 9 3.07 1.88 4.52
N ALA A 10 2.88 0.71 3.93
CA ALA A 10 1.61 -0.03 4.05
C ALA A 10 1.51 -0.85 5.36
N GLU A 11 2.59 -0.92 6.13
CA GLU A 11 2.66 -1.63 7.42
C GLU A 11 2.19 -0.73 8.59
N LYS A 12 1.97 -1.33 9.76
CA LYS A 12 1.63 -0.59 10.98
C LYS A 12 2.89 -0.03 11.64
N ASN A 13 2.74 1.06 12.40
CA ASN A 13 3.85 1.76 13.07
C ASN A 13 4.90 2.23 12.06
N ASN A 14 4.44 2.75 10.93
CA ASN A 14 5.28 3.16 9.80
C ASN A 14 5.78 4.62 9.90
N GLY A 15 5.53 5.29 11.03
CA GLY A 15 5.87 6.69 11.26
C GLY A 15 4.80 7.68 10.82
N LEU A 16 3.68 7.23 10.27
CA LEU A 16 2.52 8.07 9.97
C LEU A 16 1.60 8.22 11.20
N THR A 17 0.76 9.25 11.18
CA THR A 17 -0.34 9.35 12.14
C THR A 17 -1.33 8.20 11.92
N LYS A 18 -2.08 7.81 12.96
CA LYS A 18 -3.08 6.74 12.87
C LYS A 18 -4.06 6.92 11.69
N ALA A 19 -4.50 8.15 11.44
CA ALA A 19 -5.40 8.45 10.33
C ALA A 19 -4.71 8.21 8.97
N GLN A 20 -3.48 8.70 8.81
CA GLN A 20 -2.68 8.50 7.61
C GLN A 20 -2.32 7.03 7.38
N GLU A 21 -2.04 6.24 8.42
CA GLU A 21 -1.81 4.80 8.29
C GLU A 21 -3.02 4.08 7.69
N VAL A 22 -4.23 4.39 8.18
CA VAL A 22 -5.47 3.79 7.67
C VAL A 22 -5.71 4.19 6.21
N LEU A 23 -5.57 5.47 5.90
CA LEU A 23 -5.76 6.00 4.54
C LEU A 23 -4.74 5.41 3.57
N TYR A 24 -3.45 5.48 3.91
CA TYR A 24 -2.37 4.96 3.07
C TYR A 24 -2.53 3.46 2.80
N LYS A 25 -2.85 2.68 3.83
CA LYS A 25 -3.05 1.23 3.69
C LYS A 25 -4.23 0.91 2.76
N LYS A 26 -5.31 1.69 2.84
CA LYS A 26 -6.48 1.53 1.97
C LYS A 26 -6.11 1.82 0.51
N ASP A 27 -5.48 2.97 0.25
CA ASP A 27 -5.12 3.41 -1.09
C ASP A 27 -4.08 2.47 -1.71
N PHE A 28 -3.09 2.04 -0.93
CA PHE A 28 -2.09 1.08 -1.36
C PHE A 28 -2.70 -0.27 -1.75
N LYS A 29 -3.67 -0.77 -0.96
CA LYS A 29 -4.37 -2.02 -1.28
C LYS A 29 -5.15 -1.90 -2.59
N GLN A 30 -5.88 -0.80 -2.78
CA GLN A 30 -6.65 -0.56 -3.99
C GLN A 30 -5.73 -0.48 -5.22
N ALA A 31 -4.64 0.29 -5.14
CA ALA A 31 -3.67 0.41 -6.24
C ALA A 31 -3.06 -0.95 -6.60
N LYS A 32 -2.74 -1.79 -5.60
CA LYS A 32 -2.20 -3.14 -5.80
C LYS A 32 -3.21 -4.08 -6.47
N GLU A 33 -4.48 -4.00 -6.10
CA GLU A 33 -5.55 -4.78 -6.73
C GLU A 33 -5.79 -4.31 -8.18
N THR A 34 -5.81 -3.01 -8.43
CA THR A 34 -5.91 -2.44 -9.78
C THR A 34 -4.74 -2.88 -10.66
N ALA A 35 -3.50 -2.81 -10.16
CA ALA A 35 -2.33 -3.26 -10.89
C ALA A 35 -2.44 -4.75 -11.27
N LYS A 36 -2.86 -5.59 -10.32
CA LYS A 36 -3.10 -7.02 -10.60
C LYS A 36 -4.20 -7.25 -11.64
N ASN A 37 -5.27 -6.48 -11.63
CA ASN A 37 -6.34 -6.63 -12.62
C ASN A 37 -5.85 -6.27 -14.01
N ILE A 38 -5.10 -5.18 -14.14
CA ILE A 38 -4.46 -4.76 -15.39
C ILE A 38 -3.49 -5.85 -15.89
N GLU A 39 -2.63 -6.38 -15.01
CA GLU A 39 -1.70 -7.47 -15.34
C GLU A 39 -2.44 -8.75 -15.81
N ASN A 40 -3.59 -9.04 -15.22
CA ASN A 40 -4.42 -10.19 -15.58
C ASN A 40 -5.36 -9.95 -16.78
N GLY A 41 -5.26 -8.78 -17.45
CA GLY A 41 -6.08 -8.43 -18.61
C GLY A 41 -7.58 -8.30 -18.31
N LYS A 42 -7.94 -7.97 -17.07
CA LYS A 42 -9.32 -7.72 -16.63
C LYS A 42 -9.67 -6.24 -16.62
#